data_AF-A0A958AM71-F1
#
_entry.id   AF-A0A958AM71-F1
#
_cell.length_a   1.000
_cell.length_b   1.000
_cell.length_c   1.000
_cell.angle_alpha   90.00
_cell.angle_beta   90.00
_cell.angle_gamma   90.00
#
_symmetry.space_group_name_H-M   'P 1'
#
loop_
_entity.id
_entity.type
_entity.pdbx_description
1 polymer ?
#
loop_
_entity_poly.entity_id
_entity_poly.type
_entity_poly.pdbx_seq_one_letter_code
_entity_poly.pdbx_strand_id
1 'polypeptide(L)' 'THGTAAWRGKHERRALLYKYCVSHIAWTAKRVAHPKSAELTVRQQTLLQDPGDPLLHFPSLFAEAA' A
#
# COMPACT_ATOMS: atom_id res chain seq x y z
N THR A 1 7.35 20.17 -7.56
CA THR A 1 8.12 19.97 -6.33
C THR A 1 7.18 19.49 -5.24
N HIS A 2 7.52 18.43 -4.50
CA HIS A 2 6.75 17.96 -3.35
C HIS A 2 7.57 18.15 -2.07
N GLY A 3 6.93 18.61 -1.00
CA GLY A 3 7.58 18.91 0.26
C GLY A 3 6.58 19.17 1.37
N THR A 4 7.06 19.11 2.60
CA THR A 4 6.24 19.32 3.78
C THR A 4 6.18 20.81 4.11
N ALA A 5 4.99 21.41 4.04
CA ALA A 5 4.79 22.81 4.44
C ALA A 5 5.00 23.00 5.95
N ALA A 6 5.47 24.18 6.35
CA ALA A 6 5.62 24.57 7.75
C ALA A 6 4.28 24.45 8.50
N TRP A 7 4.34 23.87 9.70
CA TRP A 7 3.16 23.66 10.53
C TRP A 7 2.91 24.86 11.45
N ARG A 8 1.66 25.33 11.50
CA ARG A 8 1.26 26.51 12.30
C ARG A 8 0.18 26.18 13.36
N GLY A 9 -0.20 24.91 13.51
CA GLY A 9 -1.21 24.48 14.47
C GLY A 9 -0.66 24.36 15.90
N LYS A 10 -1.53 24.46 16.90
CA LYS A 10 -1.17 24.32 18.34
C LYS A 10 -0.91 22.87 18.78
N HIS A 11 -1.22 21.91 17.93
CA HIS A 11 -1.17 20.46 18.16
C HIS A 11 -0.24 19.77 17.16
N GLU A 12 0.21 18.55 17.42
CA GLU A 12 1.06 17.77 16.53
C GLU A 12 0.39 17.45 15.17
N ARG A 13 1.17 17.47 14.08
CA ARG A 13 0.73 16.99 12.76
C ARG A 13 1.30 15.59 12.51
N ARG A 14 0.41 14.62 12.33
CA ARG A 14 0.77 13.23 11.99
C ARG A 14 0.16 12.87 10.64
N ALA A 15 0.92 12.17 9.81
CA ALA A 15 0.47 11.65 8.53
C ALA A 15 0.90 10.19 8.38
N LEU A 16 0.01 9.36 7.84
CA LEU A 16 0.33 8.02 7.38
C LEU A 16 0.37 8.04 5.86
N LEU A 17 1.54 7.82 5.28
CA LEU A 17 1.77 7.84 3.85
C LEU A 17 1.97 6.41 3.36
N TYR A 18 1.04 5.92 2.55
CA TYR A 18 1.17 4.63 1.88
C TYR A 18 1.59 4.87 0.43
N LYS A 19 2.76 4.35 0.05
CA LYS A 19 3.21 4.35 -1.35
C LYS A 19 2.90 2.98 -1.94
N TYR A 20 1.99 2.97 -2.91
CA TYR A 20 1.71 1.80 -3.73
C TYR A 20 2.50 1.89 -5.05
N CYS A 21 2.93 0.76 -5.58
CA CYS A 21 3.51 0.64 -6.90
C CYS A 21 2.87 -0.55 -7.63
N VAL A 22 2.93 -0.51 -8.96
CA VAL A 22 2.47 -1.62 -9.81
C VAL A 22 3.14 -2.93 -9.38
N SER A 23 2.43 -4.04 -9.55
CA SER A 23 2.84 -5.37 -9.07
C SER A 23 4.20 -5.81 -9.59
N HIS A 24 4.76 -5.25 -10.67
CA HIS A 24 6.08 -5.64 -11.18
C HIS A 24 7.24 -4.77 -10.65
N ILE A 25 7.00 -3.83 -9.73
CA ILE A 25 8.04 -2.94 -9.19
C ILE A 25 8.24 -3.15 -7.69
N ALA A 26 9.49 -3.37 -7.30
CA ALA A 26 9.93 -3.53 -5.93
C ALA A 26 10.98 -2.48 -5.56
N TRP A 27 10.66 -1.57 -4.64
CA TRP A 27 11.65 -0.59 -4.14
C TRP A 27 12.59 -1.14 -3.07
N THR A 28 12.21 -2.22 -2.38
CA THR A 28 13.00 -2.89 -1.33
C THR A 28 12.48 -4.30 -1.09
N ALA A 29 13.34 -5.22 -0.65
CA ALA A 29 12.93 -6.56 -0.21
C ALA A 29 12.26 -6.54 1.18
N LYS A 30 12.48 -5.50 1.98
CA LYS A 30 11.88 -5.38 3.32
C LYS A 30 10.46 -4.82 3.22
N ARG A 31 9.46 -5.70 3.28
CA ARG A 31 8.04 -5.34 3.18
C ARG A 31 7.40 -5.05 4.51
N VAL A 32 6.33 -4.25 4.46
CA VAL A 32 5.42 -4.07 5.59
C VAL A 32 4.57 -5.33 5.68
N ALA A 33 4.66 -6.02 6.82
CA ALA A 33 3.76 -7.12 7.14
C ALA A 33 2.58 -6.59 7.96
N HIS A 34 1.40 -7.15 7.76
CA HIS A 34 0.28 -6.89 8.64
C HIS A 34 0.54 -7.53 10.04
N PRO A 35 -0.06 -7.00 11.11
CA PRO A 35 -0.03 -7.68 12.41
C PRO A 35 -0.67 -9.07 12.32
N LYS A 36 -0.11 -10.07 13.00
CA LYS A 36 -0.63 -11.46 12.96
C LYS A 36 -2.07 -11.61 13.46
N SER A 37 -2.53 -10.66 14.27
CA SER A 37 -3.89 -10.61 14.82
C SER A 37 -4.90 -9.93 13.91
N ALA A 38 -4.49 -9.39 12.76
CA ALA A 38 -5.38 -8.70 11.85
C ALA A 38 -6.01 -9.68 10.85
N GLU A 39 -7.34 -9.75 10.82
CA GLU A 39 -8.08 -10.38 9.73
C GLU A 39 -8.12 -9.42 8.54
N LEU A 40 -7.68 -9.90 7.38
CA LEU A 40 -7.61 -9.09 6.17
C LEU A 40 -8.74 -9.46 5.21
N THR A 41 -9.35 -8.43 4.63
CA THR A 41 -10.21 -8.59 3.45
C THR A 41 -9.40 -9.14 2.27
N VAL A 42 -10.06 -9.78 1.30
CA VAL A 42 -9.43 -10.27 0.06
C VAL A 42 -8.59 -9.17 -0.61
N ARG A 43 -9.12 -7.95 -0.69
CA ARG A 43 -8.42 -6.80 -1.29
C ARG A 43 -7.14 -6.42 -0.55
N GLN A 44 -7.15 -6.47 0.79
CA GLN A 44 -5.97 -6.15 1.61
C GLN A 44 -4.91 -7.24 1.50
N GLN A 45 -5.32 -8.50 1.38
CA GLN A 45 -4.39 -9.61 1.12
C GLN A 45 -3.68 -9.37 -0.21
N THR A 46 -4.41 -9.06 -1.28
CA THR A 46 -3.83 -8.71 -2.60
C THR A 46 -2.80 -7.58 -2.52
N LEU A 47 -3.10 -6.51 -1.76
CA LEU A 47 -2.19 -5.36 -1.62
C LEU A 47 -0.87 -5.69 -0.91
N LEU A 48 -0.84 -6.75 -0.09
CA LEU A 48 0.32 -7.15 0.70
C LEU A 48 1.06 -8.36 0.12
N GLN A 49 0.63 -8.88 -1.04
CA GLN A 49 1.34 -9.96 -1.73
C GLN A 49 2.65 -9.47 -2.35
N ASP A 50 3.53 -10.44 -2.64
CA ASP A 50 4.81 -10.15 -3.23
C ASP A 50 4.66 -9.62 -4.68
N PRO A 51 5.37 -8.54 -5.04
CA PRO A 51 5.38 -8.06 -6.40
C PRO A 51 6.21 -8.99 -7.30
N GLY A 52 5.78 -9.12 -8.55
CA GLY A 52 6.58 -9.72 -9.61
C GLY A 52 6.38 -11.21 -9.78
N ASP A 53 5.41 -11.82 -9.09
CA ASP A 53 5.03 -13.21 -9.38
C ASP A 53 4.29 -13.27 -10.74
N PRO A 54 4.89 -13.88 -11.77
CA PRO A 54 4.32 -13.95 -13.11
C PRO A 54 3.08 -14.84 -13.19
N LEU A 55 2.79 -15.62 -12.14
CA LEU A 55 1.58 -16.43 -12.04
C LEU A 55 0.44 -15.70 -11.31
N LEU A 56 0.69 -14.51 -10.75
CA LEU A 56 -0.28 -13.72 -9.99
C LEU A 56 -0.71 -12.47 -10.77
N HIS A 57 -1.58 -12.66 -11.75
CA HIS A 57 -2.36 -11.56 -12.32
C HIS A 57 -3.56 -11.28 -11.42
N PHE A 58 -3.52 -10.16 -10.69
CA PHE A 58 -4.66 -9.73 -9.90
C PHE A 58 -5.71 -9.05 -10.78
N PRO A 59 -7.01 -9.29 -10.55
CA PRO A 59 -8.06 -8.46 -11.12
C PRO A 59 -7.80 -6.99 -10.78
N SER A 60 -8.02 -6.09 -11.75
CA SER A 60 -7.85 -4.65 -11.53
C SER A 60 -8.68 -4.21 -10.33
N LEU A 61 -8.08 -3.42 -9.44
CA LEU A 61 -8.79 -2.78 -8.31
C LEU A 61 -9.89 -1.81 -8.77
N PHE A 62 -9.91 -1.47 -10.05
CA PHE A 62 -10.90 -0.61 -10.70
C PHE A 62 -11.71 -1.35 -11.78
N ALA A 63 -11.57 -2.67 -11.90
CA ALA A 63 -12.55 -3.44 -12.66
C ALA A 63 -13.87 -3.38 -11.88
N GLU A 64 -14.89 -2.74 -12.46
CA GLU A 64 -16.23 -2.73 -11.88
C GLU A 64 -16.73 -4.16 -11.65
N ALA A 65 -17.47 -4.36 -10.56
CA ALA A 65 -18.27 -5.55 -10.38
C ALA A 65 -19.37 -5.51 -11.46
N ALA A 66 -19.26 -6.40 -12.44
CA ALA A 66 -20.31 -6.65 -13.42
C ALA A 66 -21.58 -7.19 -12.74
#